data_AF-A0A958H605-F1
#
_entry.id   AF-A0A958H605-F1
#
_cell.length_a   1.000
_cell.length_b   1.000
_cell.length_c   1.000
_cell.angle_alpha   90.00
_cell.angle_beta   90.00
_cell.angle_gamma   90.00
#
_symmetry.space_group_name_H-M   'P 1'
#
loop_
_entity.id
_entity.type
_entity.pdbx_description
1 polymer ?
#
loop_
_entity_poly.entity_id
_entity_poly.type
_entity_poly.pdbx_seq_one_letter_code
_entity_poly.pdbx_strand_id
1 'polypeptide(L)'
;NLRPLDYGIDLVIHSVTKYLAGHNDVMAGAVIGNGGLTTALRQMHGILGSVIDPQTAYLVGRGLKTLGLRIERQNSNGLAVAHYLEAHPRVRRVWYPGLTSHPDHAIAAAQLRGFGGVVSFEIEGDGEQTGRFIDGLQIPYIGPSLGGVESL
;
A
#
# COMPACT_ATOMS: atom_id res chain seq x y z
N ASN A 1 -2.72 7.41 -5.13
CA ASN A 1 -1.95 7.36 -6.39
C ASN A 1 -2.81 7.12 -7.64
N LEU A 2 -3.92 6.38 -7.55
CA LEU A 2 -4.88 6.21 -8.63
C LEU A 2 -6.27 6.64 -8.16
N ARG A 3 -7.13 7.10 -9.06
CA ARG A 3 -8.56 7.28 -8.83
C ARG A 3 -9.32 6.35 -9.79
N PRO A 4 -9.56 5.09 -9.41
CA PRO A 4 -10.10 4.11 -10.35
C PRO A 4 -11.49 4.49 -10.90
N LEU A 5 -12.29 5.21 -10.12
CA LEU A 5 -13.60 5.71 -10.56
C LEU A 5 -13.50 6.60 -11.81
N ASP A 6 -12.40 7.35 -11.96
CA ASP A 6 -12.16 8.21 -13.13
C ASP A 6 -11.91 7.38 -14.41
N TYR A 7 -11.66 6.07 -14.27
CA TYR A 7 -11.47 5.09 -15.35
C TYR A 7 -12.71 4.23 -15.61
N GLY A 8 -13.87 4.63 -15.07
CA GLY A 8 -15.14 3.92 -15.29
C GLY A 8 -15.32 2.65 -14.44
N ILE A 9 -14.51 2.48 -13.40
CA ILE A 9 -14.67 1.37 -12.44
C ILE A 9 -15.83 1.69 -11.50
N ASP A 10 -16.74 0.74 -11.32
CA ASP A 10 -17.98 0.97 -10.55
C ASP A 10 -17.78 1.04 -9.04
N LEU A 11 -16.87 0.19 -8.52
CA LEU A 11 -16.59 0.03 -7.10
C LEU A 11 -15.08 -0.04 -6.84
N VAL A 12 -14.62 0.69 -5.82
CA VAL A 12 -13.25 0.68 -5.31
C VAL A 12 -13.27 0.23 -3.87
N ILE A 13 -12.53 -0.83 -3.58
CA ILE A 13 -12.45 -1.42 -2.25
C ILE A 13 -11.06 -1.14 -1.70
N HIS A 14 -10.99 -0.64 -0.46
CA HIS A 14 -9.75 -0.45 0.26
C HIS A 14 -9.73 -1.24 1.56
N SER A 15 -8.58 -1.88 1.83
CA SER A 15 -8.19 -2.17 3.21
C SER A 15 -7.70 -0.85 3.83
N VAL A 16 -8.53 -0.25 4.68
CA VAL A 16 -8.23 1.02 5.35
C VAL A 16 -7.09 0.85 6.35
N THR A 17 -6.93 -0.37 6.90
CA THR A 17 -5.81 -0.82 7.75
C THR A 17 -4.43 -0.39 7.25
N LYS A 18 -4.27 -0.26 5.93
CA LYS A 18 -2.98 0.01 5.28
C LYS A 18 -2.72 1.52 5.17
N TYR A 19 -2.48 2.01 3.97
CA TYR A 19 -2.14 3.40 3.69
C TYR A 19 -3.14 4.44 4.20
N LEU A 20 -4.44 4.14 4.20
CA LEU A 20 -5.47 5.13 4.57
C LEU A 20 -5.40 5.51 6.05
N ALA A 21 -5.44 4.52 6.94
CA ALA A 21 -5.18 4.74 8.36
C ALA A 21 -3.70 5.11 8.57
N GLY A 22 -2.79 4.27 8.09
CA GLY A 22 -1.37 4.59 7.94
C GLY A 22 -0.56 4.65 9.23
N HIS A 23 -1.08 4.13 10.35
CA HIS A 23 -0.41 4.16 11.66
C HIS A 23 -0.35 2.79 12.34
N ASN A 24 -0.63 1.71 11.59
CA ASN A 24 -0.54 0.32 12.07
C ASN A 24 -1.34 0.01 13.36
N ASP A 25 -2.40 0.78 13.64
CA ASP A 25 -3.13 0.77 14.92
C ASP A 25 -4.64 0.49 14.80
N VAL A 26 -5.15 0.28 13.57
CA VAL A 26 -6.57 0.02 13.32
C VAL A 26 -6.80 -0.97 12.20
N MET A 27 -7.94 -1.67 12.25
CA MET A 27 -8.44 -2.49 11.15
C MET A 27 -9.79 -1.98 10.65
N ALA A 28 -9.87 -1.68 9.36
CA ALA A 28 -11.10 -1.20 8.74
C ALA A 28 -11.11 -1.49 7.23
N GLY A 29 -12.30 -1.49 6.65
CA GLY A 29 -12.54 -1.58 5.21
C GLY A 29 -13.37 -0.40 4.72
N ALA A 30 -13.21 -0.06 3.44
CA ALA A 30 -14.05 0.94 2.78
C ALA A 30 -14.43 0.46 1.38
N VAL A 31 -15.67 0.72 0.98
CA VAL A 31 -16.14 0.55 -0.40
C VAL A 31 -16.65 1.90 -0.88
N ILE A 32 -16.12 2.37 -2.00
CA ILE A 32 -16.46 3.64 -2.63
C ILE A 32 -16.96 3.34 -4.03
N GLY A 33 -18.05 3.96 -4.45
CA GLY A 33 -18.57 3.81 -5.81
C GLY A 33 -19.87 4.57 -6.01
N ASN A 34 -20.59 4.24 -7.07
CA ASN A 34 -21.87 4.88 -7.39
C ASN A 34 -22.99 4.52 -6.39
N GLY A 35 -24.01 5.38 -6.31
CA GLY A 35 -25.08 5.30 -5.29
C GLY A 35 -25.91 4.01 -5.34
N GLY A 36 -26.13 3.45 -6.54
CA GLY A 36 -26.92 2.23 -6.71
C GLY A 36 -26.30 1.01 -6.04
N LEU A 37 -25.04 0.70 -6.38
CA LEU A 37 -24.32 -0.44 -5.81
C LEU A 37 -24.00 -0.24 -4.32
N THR A 38 -23.59 0.96 -3.94
CA THR A 38 -23.26 1.26 -2.53
C THR A 38 -24.50 1.21 -1.61
N THR A 39 -25.69 1.52 -2.11
CA THR A 39 -26.94 1.37 -1.34
C THR A 39 -27.24 -0.10 -1.02
N ALA A 40 -27.14 -1.00 -2.00
CA ALA A 40 -27.34 -2.43 -1.77
C ALA A 40 -26.31 -2.99 -0.77
N LEU A 41 -25.04 -2.58 -0.90
CA LEU A 41 -24.00 -2.96 0.05
C LEU A 41 -24.28 -2.43 1.46
N ARG A 42 -24.78 -1.20 1.60
CA ARG A 42 -25.14 -0.62 2.90
C ARG A 42 -26.30 -1.37 3.56
N GLN A 43 -27.30 -1.81 2.79
CA GLN A 43 -28.40 -2.63 3.31
C GLN A 43 -27.87 -3.96 3.86
N MET A 44 -27.04 -4.66 3.09
CA MET A 44 -26.42 -5.92 3.52
C MET A 44 -25.50 -5.72 4.73
N HIS A 45 -24.73 -4.62 4.75
CA HIS A 45 -23.87 -4.25 5.88
C HIS A 45 -24.66 -4.09 7.19
N GLY A 46 -25.86 -3.51 7.12
CA GLY A 46 -26.76 -3.38 8.27
C GLY A 46 -27.30 -4.72 8.79
N ILE A 47 -27.39 -5.74 7.94
CA ILE A 47 -27.82 -7.09 8.32
C ILE A 47 -26.65 -7.90 8.88
N LEU A 48 -25.50 -7.87 8.20
CA LEU A 48 -24.30 -8.64 8.60
C LEU A 48 -23.61 -8.06 9.84
N GLY A 49 -23.81 -6.77 10.12
CA GLY A 49 -23.29 -6.14 11.33
C GLY A 49 -21.77 -5.95 11.36
N SER A 50 -21.09 -6.07 10.22
CA SER A 50 -19.62 -5.87 10.11
C SER A 50 -19.21 -4.40 10.19
N VAL A 51 -19.69 -3.69 11.22
CA VAL A 51 -19.51 -2.25 11.44
C VAL A 51 -18.26 -2.04 12.29
N ILE A 52 -17.44 -1.05 11.92
CA ILE A 52 -16.28 -0.65 12.72
C ILE A 52 -16.71 0.10 13.98
N ASP A 53 -15.93 0.01 15.05
CA ASP A 53 -16.21 0.79 16.26
C ASP A 53 -15.95 2.30 16.02
N PRO A 54 -16.63 3.20 16.77
CA PRO A 54 -16.48 4.64 16.58
C PRO A 54 -15.07 5.18 16.83
N GLN A 55 -14.29 4.54 17.71
CA GLN A 55 -12.92 4.95 17.98
C GLN A 55 -11.99 4.60 16.80
N THR A 56 -12.16 3.43 16.18
CA THR A 56 -11.52 3.08 14.90
C THR A 56 -11.87 4.08 13.81
N ALA A 57 -13.16 4.46 13.69
CA ALA A 57 -13.57 5.47 12.72
C ALA A 57 -12.88 6.83 12.96
N TYR A 58 -12.75 7.25 14.23
CA TYR A 58 -12.03 8.46 14.61
C TYR A 58 -10.53 8.38 14.26
N LEU A 59 -9.86 7.27 14.57
CA LEU A 59 -8.44 7.07 14.26
C LEU A 59 -8.17 7.06 12.76
N VAL A 60 -9.05 6.43 11.97
CA VAL A 60 -9.01 6.53 10.49
C VAL A 60 -9.14 7.99 10.06
N GLY A 61 -10.13 8.72 10.57
CA GLY A 61 -10.32 10.15 10.27
C GLY A 61 -9.10 11.00 10.63
N ARG A 62 -8.43 10.70 11.75
CA ARG A 62 -7.18 11.33 12.18
C ARG A 62 -6.04 11.03 11.20
N GLY A 63 -5.86 9.77 10.82
CA GLY A 63 -4.81 9.33 9.89
C GLY A 63 -4.95 9.92 8.49
N LEU A 64 -6.19 10.13 8.03
CA LEU A 64 -6.47 10.75 6.72
C LEU A 64 -5.98 12.19 6.62
N LYS A 65 -5.90 12.94 7.73
CA LYS A 65 -5.43 14.34 7.74
C LYS A 65 -3.99 14.48 7.25
N THR A 66 -3.17 13.45 7.40
CA THR A 66 -1.76 13.44 6.96
C THR A 66 -1.53 12.56 5.74
N LEU A 67 -2.59 12.03 5.11
CA LEU A 67 -2.47 11.06 4.01
C LEU A 67 -1.63 11.62 2.85
N GLY A 68 -1.88 12.86 2.42
CA GLY A 68 -1.13 13.47 1.32
C GLY A 68 0.37 13.49 1.57
N LEU A 69 0.78 13.98 2.75
CA LEU A 69 2.19 14.06 3.17
C LEU A 69 2.83 12.67 3.27
N ARG A 70 2.12 11.70 3.85
CA ARG A 70 2.62 10.32 3.99
C ARG A 70 2.81 9.65 2.64
N ILE A 71 1.82 9.75 1.74
CA ILE A 71 1.90 9.13 0.41
C ILE A 71 2.99 9.77 -0.44
N GLU A 72 3.16 11.09 -0.39
CA GLU A 72 4.27 11.77 -1.09
C GLU A 72 5.62 11.23 -0.62
N ARG A 73 5.84 11.17 0.69
CA ARG A 73 7.09 10.66 1.26
C ARG A 73 7.31 9.17 0.97
N GLN A 74 6.26 8.36 1.05
CA GLN A 74 6.32 6.93 0.75
C GLN A 74 6.60 6.68 -0.74
N ASN A 75 6.04 7.48 -1.65
CA ASN A 75 6.37 7.42 -3.08
C ASN A 75 7.85 7.75 -3.32
N SER A 76 8.36 8.84 -2.72
CA SER A 76 9.77 9.23 -2.89
C SER A 76 10.73 8.19 -2.31
N ASN A 77 10.41 7.65 -1.12
CA ASN A 77 11.23 6.64 -0.48
C ASN A 77 11.19 5.32 -1.24
N GLY A 78 10.01 4.88 -1.69
CA GLY A 78 9.84 3.65 -2.46
C GLY A 78 10.69 3.66 -3.73
N LEU A 79 10.65 4.77 -4.49
CA LEU A 79 11.46 4.91 -5.71
C LEU A 79 12.97 4.92 -5.40
N ALA A 80 13.40 5.62 -4.35
CA ALA A 80 14.81 5.65 -3.95
C ALA A 80 15.33 4.27 -3.53
N VAL A 81 14.55 3.53 -2.73
CA VAL A 81 14.87 2.15 -2.32
C VAL A 81 14.89 1.22 -3.53
N ALA A 82 13.91 1.33 -4.42
CA ALA A 82 13.84 0.51 -5.63
C ALA A 82 15.07 0.69 -6.52
N HIS A 83 15.51 1.92 -6.78
CA HIS A 83 16.73 2.18 -7.55
C HIS A 83 17.99 1.71 -6.84
N TYR A 84 18.09 1.91 -5.52
CA TYR A 84 19.22 1.41 -4.74
C TYR A 84 19.35 -0.11 -4.86
N LEU A 85 18.23 -0.82 -4.70
CA LEU A 85 18.20 -2.29 -4.80
C LEU A 85 18.49 -2.76 -6.23
N GLU A 86 17.93 -2.09 -7.25
CA GLU A 86 18.13 -2.47 -8.65
C GLU A 86 19.60 -2.36 -9.10
N ALA A 87 20.34 -1.41 -8.54
CA ALA A 87 21.77 -1.24 -8.81
C ALA A 87 22.67 -2.16 -7.97
N HIS A 88 22.14 -2.88 -6.98
CA HIS A 88 22.95 -3.61 -6.02
C HIS A 88 23.35 -5.00 -6.57
N PRO A 89 24.65 -5.38 -6.58
CA PRO A 89 25.14 -6.60 -7.24
C PRO A 89 24.68 -7.91 -6.57
N ARG A 90 24.13 -7.83 -5.35
CA ARG A 90 23.53 -8.97 -4.64
C ARG A 90 22.00 -9.00 -4.70
N VAL A 91 21.40 -8.21 -5.58
CA VAL A 91 19.95 -8.22 -5.84
C VAL A 91 19.76 -8.74 -7.25
N ARG A 92 19.02 -9.84 -7.38
CA ARG A 92 18.74 -10.50 -8.65
C ARG A 92 17.71 -9.76 -9.46
N ARG A 93 16.68 -9.22 -8.80
CA ARG A 93 15.54 -8.56 -9.45
C ARG A 93 14.80 -7.65 -8.49
N VAL A 94 14.27 -6.55 -9.01
CA VAL A 94 13.35 -5.66 -8.29
C VAL A 94 12.05 -5.53 -9.07
N TRP A 95 10.92 -5.54 -8.36
CA TRP A 95 9.61 -5.20 -8.89
C TRP A 95 9.10 -3.96 -8.16
N TYR A 96 9.13 -2.86 -8.90
CA TYR A 96 8.53 -1.62 -8.47
C TYR A 96 7.97 -0.89 -9.70
N PRO A 97 6.68 -0.51 -9.72
CA PRO A 97 6.06 0.07 -10.92
C PRO A 97 6.72 1.38 -11.41
N GLY A 98 7.48 2.06 -10.55
CA GLY A 98 8.23 3.26 -10.90
C GLY A 98 9.55 3.01 -11.65
N LEU A 99 10.05 1.77 -11.68
CA LEU A 99 11.25 1.41 -12.43
C LEU A 99 10.90 1.11 -13.89
N THR A 100 11.72 1.57 -14.83
CA THR A 100 11.55 1.28 -16.27
C THR A 100 11.73 -0.19 -16.61
N SER A 101 12.39 -0.96 -15.73
CA SER A 101 12.55 -2.41 -15.84
C SER A 101 11.28 -3.20 -15.49
N HIS A 102 10.31 -2.57 -14.82
CA HIS A 102 9.06 -3.23 -14.47
C HIS A 102 8.21 -3.47 -15.74
N PRO A 103 7.68 -4.69 -15.96
CA PRO A 103 6.95 -5.02 -17.19
C PRO A 103 5.78 -4.08 -17.46
N ASP A 104 5.07 -3.66 -16.41
CA ASP A 104 3.91 -2.76 -16.51
C ASP A 104 4.25 -1.28 -16.29
N HIS A 105 5.53 -0.87 -16.36
CA HIS A 105 5.93 0.52 -16.09
C HIS A 105 5.17 1.52 -16.96
N ALA A 106 5.02 1.24 -18.25
CA ALA A 106 4.33 2.13 -19.18
C ALA A 106 2.86 2.38 -18.78
N ILE A 107 2.16 1.33 -18.32
CA ILE A 107 0.77 1.42 -17.85
C ILE A 107 0.74 2.18 -16.52
N ALA A 108 1.65 1.84 -15.60
CA ALA A 108 1.76 2.50 -14.31
C ALA A 108 2.04 4.00 -14.46
N ALA A 109 2.97 4.40 -15.32
CA ALA A 109 3.31 5.79 -15.58
C ALA A 109 2.15 6.57 -16.25
N ALA A 110 1.36 5.89 -17.08
CA ALA A 110 0.19 6.51 -17.72
C ALA A 110 -0.97 6.74 -16.75
N GLN A 111 -1.14 5.89 -15.73
CA GLN A 111 -2.35 5.88 -14.89
C GLN A 111 -2.13 6.39 -13.47
N LEU A 112 -0.93 6.17 -12.90
CA LEU A 112 -0.61 6.48 -11.52
C LEU A 112 0.04 7.85 -11.39
N ARG A 113 -0.31 8.60 -10.33
CA ARG A 113 0.35 9.85 -9.94
C ARG A 113 1.56 9.64 -9.02
N GLY A 114 1.93 8.39 -8.77
CA GLY A 114 2.99 7.95 -7.87
C GLY A 114 2.93 6.44 -7.65
N PHE A 115 4.04 5.80 -7.29
CA PHE A 115 4.17 4.34 -7.40
C PHE A 115 4.04 3.56 -6.08
N GLY A 116 3.76 4.25 -4.97
CA GLY A 116 3.59 3.65 -3.64
C GLY A 116 4.91 3.40 -2.93
N GLY A 117 4.83 2.85 -1.72
CA GLY A 117 6.00 2.53 -0.89
C GLY A 117 6.35 1.05 -0.81
N VAL A 118 5.62 0.18 -1.51
CA VAL A 118 5.88 -1.27 -1.51
C VAL A 118 6.88 -1.58 -2.62
N VAL A 119 8.02 -2.15 -2.24
CA VAL A 119 9.07 -2.61 -3.15
C VAL A 119 9.27 -4.10 -2.89
N SER A 120 9.19 -4.91 -3.93
CA SER A 120 9.51 -6.34 -3.86
C SER A 120 10.82 -6.60 -4.59
N PHE A 121 11.65 -7.49 -4.08
CA PHE A 121 12.92 -7.83 -4.71
C PHE A 121 13.37 -9.24 -4.33
N GLU A 122 14.24 -9.79 -5.16
CA GLU A 122 14.92 -11.07 -4.96
C GLU A 122 16.38 -10.80 -4.67
N ILE A 123 16.91 -11.31 -3.57
CA ILE A 123 18.35 -11.33 -3.36
C ILE A 123 19.00 -12.41 -4.23
N GLU A 124 20.26 -12.21 -4.57
CA GLU A 124 21.10 -13.23 -5.19
C GLU A 124 21.52 -14.24 -4.10
N GLY A 125 20.65 -15.22 -3.82
CA GLY A 125 20.88 -16.22 -2.79
C GLY A 125 19.69 -17.16 -2.56
N ASP A 126 19.85 -18.05 -1.59
CA ASP A 126 18.83 -19.00 -1.16
C ASP A 126 17.97 -18.46 0.02
N GLY A 127 17.08 -19.29 0.54
CA GLY A 127 16.21 -18.93 1.65
C GLY A 127 16.96 -18.62 2.95
N GLU A 128 18.08 -19.28 3.22
CA GLU A 128 18.88 -19.03 4.42
C GLU A 128 19.59 -17.67 4.33
N GLN A 129 20.18 -17.38 3.17
CA GLN A 129 20.79 -16.08 2.89
C GLN A 129 19.75 -14.96 2.93
N THR A 130 18.53 -15.23 2.46
CA THR A 130 17.40 -14.28 2.55
C THR A 130 17.01 -14.02 4.00
N GLY A 131 16.91 -15.07 4.81
CA GLY A 131 16.67 -14.96 6.25
C GLY A 131 17.73 -14.11 6.95
N ARG A 132 19.02 -14.38 6.69
CA ARG A 132 20.13 -13.59 7.27
C ARG A 132 20.10 -12.12 6.85
N PHE A 133 19.70 -11.83 5.60
CA PHE A 133 19.53 -10.45 5.15
C PHE A 133 18.44 -9.75 5.95
N ILE A 134 17.27 -10.40 6.10
CA ILE A 134 16.13 -9.86 6.86
C ILE A 134 16.52 -9.64 8.34
N ASP A 135 17.16 -10.63 8.97
CA ASP A 135 17.60 -10.58 10.37
C ASP A 135 18.67 -9.50 10.63
N GLY A 136 19.40 -9.09 9.59
CA GLY A 136 20.40 -8.02 9.66
C GLY A 136 19.84 -6.60 9.57
N LEU A 137 18.55 -6.45 9.27
CA LEU A 137 17.91 -5.14 9.17
C LEU A 137 17.65 -4.54 10.55
N GLN A 138 17.96 -3.25 10.73
CA GLN A 138 17.85 -2.57 12.03
C GLN A 138 16.69 -1.58 12.12
N ILE A 139 16.07 -1.23 10.99
CA ILE A 139 15.02 -0.21 10.90
C ILE A 139 13.64 -0.84 10.66
N PRO A 140 13.43 -1.65 9.60
CA PRO A 140 12.13 -2.27 9.39
C PRO A 140 11.84 -3.35 10.43
N TYR A 141 10.56 -3.49 10.79
CA TYR A 141 10.10 -4.61 11.62
C TYR A 141 9.76 -5.82 10.77
N ILE A 142 10.16 -7.01 11.22
CA ILE A 142 9.67 -8.27 10.64
C ILE A 142 8.23 -8.46 11.11
N GLY A 143 7.26 -8.14 10.24
CA GLY A 143 5.85 -8.28 10.56
C GLY A 143 4.94 -8.30 9.34
N PRO A 144 3.73 -8.87 9.47
CA PRO A 144 2.72 -8.74 8.43
C PRO A 144 2.19 -7.30 8.39
N SER A 145 1.49 -6.94 7.30
CA SER A 145 0.95 -5.60 7.00
C SER A 145 1.88 -4.73 6.16
N LEU A 146 1.44 -3.50 5.87
CA LEU A 146 2.14 -2.48 5.07
C LEU A 146 1.42 -1.13 5.18
N GLY A 147 2.08 -0.06 4.74
CA GLY A 147 1.48 1.26 4.51
C GLY A 147 1.43 2.18 5.74
N GLY A 148 1.98 1.72 6.87
CA GLY A 148 2.22 2.52 8.08
C GLY A 148 3.31 3.57 7.92
N VAL A 149 3.62 4.25 9.02
CA VAL A 149 4.74 5.22 9.08
C VAL A 149 6.08 4.53 9.27
N GLU A 150 6.08 3.33 9.84
CA GLU A 150 7.23 2.46 9.99
C GLU A 150 7.52 1.69 8.71
N SER A 151 8.80 1.38 8.48
CA SER A 151 9.18 0.37 7.49
C SER A 151 8.91 -1.03 8.04
N LEU A 152 8.52 -1.95 7.15
CA LEU A 152 8.35 -3.38 7.40
C LEU A 152 9.17 -4.15 6.36
#